data_AF-A0AA43HTK2-F1
#
_entry.id   AF-A0AA43HTK2-F1
#
_cell.length_a   1.000
_cell.length_b   1.000
_cell.length_c   1.000
_cell.angle_alpha   90.00
_cell.angle_beta   90.00
_cell.angle_gamma   90.00
#
_symmetry.space_group_name_H-M   'P 1'
#
loop_
_entity.id
_entity.type
_entity.pdbx_description
1 polymer ?
#
loop_
_entity_poly.entity_id
_entity_poly.type
_entity_poly.pdbx_seq_one_letter_code
_entity_poly.pdbx_strand_id
1 'polypeptide(L)'
;MIEKKYNNKEYNFDNQLYITEEDGRFGFLNKSEKEISPPIFDFYHIYQGFAVVRKGNQVGNLFFHEGVQEPLKYRTVEIFEIVRNGRYGVDSVDGTSIIPYRYDYTRIYYKIIVCKLNEGYYLFNTKGEPIIDIPFQDVDLTIYQNYRYFNPLNSSTRELTIERGISVKTNNKWGVISQKGKWIIQPSVKNANDIELFQHIQPHQGWYYILKDENDRKGIANEYGKQIVPCLYDEIIVDNLKIADNGRAFIVKTGEKYGLYSTNGKLILPCSHDWINYIIDDIYLTVCDKSQKVMNFEKVLNIEWDECQELDSNCVDVYSLRLDVLLSIGMSFYHDLCYPQYQPCTKNVLDDVDIRNAIKWYLFAAELGNDLAITACYNAYKYGIGVSADMEIANRYLKRLPNCIF
;
A
#
# COMPACT_ATOMS: atom_id res chain seq x y z
N MET A 1 -57.77 -5.56 19.52
CA MET A 1 -56.52 -5.30 20.27
C MET A 1 -55.44 -6.09 19.56
N ILE A 2 -54.49 -5.42 18.92
CA ILE A 2 -53.33 -6.08 18.31
C ILE A 2 -52.35 -6.28 19.46
N GLU A 3 -52.07 -7.54 19.81
CA GLU A 3 -51.09 -7.89 20.84
C GLU A 3 -49.74 -7.26 20.51
N LYS A 4 -49.15 -6.54 21.47
CA LYS A 4 -47.75 -6.13 21.38
C LYS A 4 -46.91 -7.40 21.41
N LYS A 5 -46.34 -7.79 20.27
CA LYS A 5 -45.46 -8.96 20.12
C LYS A 5 -44.11 -8.80 20.88
N TYR A 6 -43.74 -7.58 21.26
CA TYR A 6 -42.46 -7.27 21.90
C TYR A 6 -42.61 -6.22 23.02
N ASN A 7 -41.85 -6.37 24.09
CA ASN A 7 -41.71 -5.38 25.18
C ASN A 7 -41.13 -4.06 24.67
N ASN A 8 -40.12 -4.12 23.79
CA ASN A 8 -39.53 -2.94 23.16
C ASN A 8 -39.22 -3.18 21.67
N LYS A 9 -39.27 -2.11 20.87
CA LYS A 9 -38.90 -2.09 19.45
C LYS A 9 -38.28 -0.74 19.10
N GLU A 10 -36.99 -0.72 18.80
CA GLU A 10 -36.21 0.49 18.49
C GLU A 10 -35.71 0.45 17.04
N TYR A 11 -35.73 1.58 16.34
CA TYR A 11 -35.20 1.68 14.97
C TYR A 11 -33.77 2.22 14.97
N ASN A 12 -32.84 1.46 14.38
CA ASN A 12 -31.46 1.87 14.16
C ASN A 12 -31.31 2.45 12.74
N PHE A 13 -31.19 3.78 12.65
CA PHE A 13 -31.11 4.49 11.36
C PHE A 13 -29.85 4.14 10.57
N ASP A 14 -28.70 4.01 11.22
CA ASP A 14 -27.41 3.77 10.58
C ASP A 14 -27.35 2.42 9.86
N ASN A 15 -28.08 1.43 10.37
CA ASN A 15 -28.08 0.05 9.85
C ASN A 15 -29.43 -0.36 9.24
N GLN A 16 -30.39 0.57 9.15
CA GLN A 16 -31.71 0.38 8.56
C GLN A 16 -32.46 -0.87 9.07
N LEU A 17 -32.48 -1.09 10.39
CA LEU A 17 -33.10 -2.26 11.02
C LEU A 17 -33.82 -1.90 12.31
N TYR A 18 -34.72 -2.78 12.76
CA TYR A 18 -35.32 -2.69 14.09
C TYR A 18 -34.67 -3.69 15.05
N ILE A 19 -34.38 -3.24 16.26
CA ILE A 19 -34.00 -4.08 17.39
C ILE A 19 -35.27 -4.35 18.19
N THR A 20 -35.56 -5.61 18.49
CA THR A 20 -36.69 -6.00 19.32
C THR A 20 -36.20 -6.55 20.64
N GLU A 21 -36.95 -6.33 21.72
CA GLU A 21 -36.66 -6.87 23.04
C GLU A 21 -37.89 -7.59 23.59
N GLU A 22 -37.69 -8.81 24.10
CA GLU A 22 -38.69 -9.58 24.84
C GLU A 22 -37.99 -10.32 25.98
N ASP A 23 -38.53 -10.22 27.20
CA ASP A 23 -37.96 -10.86 28.42
C ASP A 23 -36.45 -10.65 28.62
N GLY A 24 -35.95 -9.45 28.29
CA GLY A 24 -34.52 -9.10 28.40
C GLY A 24 -33.62 -9.73 27.35
N ARG A 25 -34.20 -10.35 26.31
CA ARG A 25 -33.49 -10.87 25.13
C ARG A 25 -33.77 -10.03 23.91
N PHE A 26 -32.80 -9.99 23.01
CA PHE A 26 -32.80 -9.14 21.82
C PHE A 26 -32.97 -9.93 20.53
N GLY A 27 -33.69 -9.34 19.59
CA GLY A 27 -33.97 -9.84 18.25
C GLY A 27 -33.87 -8.71 17.22
N PHE A 28 -34.02 -9.06 15.94
CA PHE A 28 -33.81 -8.12 14.83
C PHE A 28 -34.87 -8.28 13.75
N LEU A 29 -35.38 -7.15 13.25
CA LEU A 29 -36.22 -7.07 12.06
C LEU A 29 -35.53 -6.19 11.01
N ASN A 30 -35.77 -6.43 9.73
CA ASN A 30 -35.31 -5.52 8.67
C ASN A 30 -36.18 -4.26 8.60
N LYS A 31 -35.82 -3.29 7.75
CA LYS A 31 -36.61 -2.05 7.52
C LYS A 31 -38.09 -2.29 7.15
N SER A 32 -38.40 -3.44 6.53
CA SER A 32 -39.76 -3.84 6.17
C SER A 32 -40.48 -4.64 7.26
N GLU A 33 -39.92 -4.67 8.48
CA GLU A 33 -40.40 -5.42 9.65
C GLU A 33 -40.43 -6.95 9.50
N LYS A 34 -39.74 -7.49 8.49
CA LYS A 34 -39.55 -8.93 8.36
C LYS A 34 -38.53 -9.40 9.40
N GLU A 35 -38.88 -10.46 10.12
CA GLU A 35 -38.03 -11.06 11.14
C GLU A 35 -36.72 -11.57 10.53
N ILE A 36 -35.60 -11.03 11.03
CA ILE A 36 -34.24 -11.54 10.78
C ILE A 36 -33.91 -12.57 11.85
N SER A 37 -34.22 -12.24 13.11
CA SER A 37 -34.10 -13.13 14.25
C SER A 37 -35.17 -12.82 15.31
N PRO A 38 -35.75 -13.83 15.96
CA PRO A 38 -36.56 -13.63 17.16
C PRO A 38 -35.70 -13.12 18.34
N PRO A 39 -36.32 -12.62 19.43
CA PRO A 39 -35.61 -12.21 20.65
C PRO A 39 -35.00 -13.38 21.41
N ILE A 40 -33.79 -13.77 21.03
CA ILE A 40 -33.09 -14.95 21.58
C ILE A 40 -31.68 -14.66 22.08
N PHE A 41 -31.20 -13.43 21.90
CA PHE A 41 -29.84 -13.06 22.26
C PHE A 41 -29.82 -12.33 23.60
N ASP A 42 -28.95 -12.76 24.50
CA ASP A 42 -28.77 -12.12 25.80
C ASP A 42 -27.80 -10.92 25.71
N PHE A 43 -27.20 -10.68 24.54
CA PHE A 43 -26.37 -9.51 24.22
C PHE A 43 -26.31 -9.27 22.71
N TYR A 44 -26.20 -8.00 22.31
CA TYR A 44 -25.85 -7.62 20.95
C TYR A 44 -25.01 -6.34 20.91
N HIS A 45 -24.22 -6.19 19.84
CA HIS A 45 -23.55 -4.94 19.46
C HIS A 45 -23.61 -4.77 17.95
N ILE A 46 -24.10 -3.64 17.46
CA ILE A 46 -24.22 -3.35 16.02
C ILE A 46 -22.99 -2.58 15.52
N TYR A 47 -22.41 -3.01 14.41
CA TYR A 47 -21.33 -2.34 13.68
C TYR A 47 -21.70 -2.28 12.20
N GLN A 48 -21.73 -1.08 11.61
CA GLN A 48 -21.90 -0.80 10.17
C GLN A 48 -22.11 -2.04 9.27
N GLY A 49 -23.35 -2.50 9.16
CA GLY A 49 -23.76 -3.61 8.29
C GLY A 49 -23.79 -5.02 8.92
N PHE A 50 -23.48 -5.18 10.20
CA PHE A 50 -23.65 -6.44 10.94
C PHE A 50 -23.84 -6.23 12.46
N ALA A 51 -24.27 -7.26 13.18
CA ALA A 51 -24.31 -7.29 14.64
C ALA A 51 -23.52 -8.47 15.17
N VAL A 52 -22.75 -8.25 16.23
CA VAL A 52 -22.24 -9.32 17.10
C VAL A 52 -23.36 -9.65 18.09
N VAL A 53 -23.68 -10.93 18.24
CA VAL A 53 -24.76 -11.40 19.11
C VAL A 53 -24.31 -12.57 19.97
N ARG A 54 -24.87 -12.68 21.18
CA ARG A 54 -24.59 -13.77 22.11
C ARG A 54 -25.89 -14.44 22.56
N LYS A 55 -25.91 -15.77 22.56
CA LYS A 55 -26.98 -16.62 23.11
C LYS A 55 -26.36 -17.63 24.07
N GLY A 56 -26.55 -17.45 25.37
CA GLY A 56 -25.80 -18.20 26.39
C GLY A 56 -24.29 -18.08 26.18
N ASN A 57 -23.61 -19.21 25.98
CA ASN A 57 -22.16 -19.26 25.74
C ASN A 57 -21.77 -19.24 24.25
N GLN A 58 -22.74 -19.09 23.34
CA GLN A 58 -22.50 -19.07 21.90
C GLN A 58 -22.54 -17.65 21.37
N VAL A 59 -21.58 -17.31 20.49
CA VAL A 59 -21.44 -15.98 19.89
C VAL A 59 -21.45 -16.13 18.38
N GLY A 60 -22.09 -15.21 17.68
CA GLY A 60 -22.08 -15.15 16.22
C GLY A 60 -22.16 -13.72 15.71
N ASN A 61 -21.94 -13.58 14.40
CA ASN A 61 -22.22 -12.35 13.68
C ASN A 61 -23.50 -12.53 12.86
N LEU A 62 -24.37 -11.52 12.86
CA LEU A 62 -25.52 -11.39 11.98
C LEU A 62 -25.22 -10.29 10.96
N PHE A 63 -25.08 -10.64 9.69
CA PHE A 63 -24.87 -9.66 8.63
C PHE A 63 -26.22 -9.13 8.13
N PHE A 64 -26.30 -7.82 7.92
CA PHE A 64 -27.50 -7.13 7.46
C PHE A 64 -27.26 -6.68 6.02
N HIS A 65 -27.58 -7.53 5.04
CA HIS A 65 -27.52 -7.21 3.62
C HIS A 65 -28.89 -7.50 3.01
N GLU A 66 -29.32 -6.76 1.98
CA GLU A 66 -30.57 -7.07 1.28
C GLU A 66 -30.50 -8.49 0.68
N GLY A 67 -31.23 -9.43 1.26
CA GLY A 67 -31.55 -10.71 0.61
C GLY A 67 -30.77 -11.96 1.05
N VAL A 68 -29.87 -11.94 2.03
CA VAL A 68 -29.21 -13.17 2.54
C VAL A 68 -29.68 -13.50 3.95
N GLN A 69 -30.34 -14.66 4.09
CA GLN A 69 -30.86 -15.22 5.36
C GLN A 69 -29.93 -16.27 5.97
N GLU A 70 -28.66 -16.31 5.58
CA GLU A 70 -27.70 -17.26 6.15
C GLU A 70 -26.54 -16.57 6.88
N PRO A 71 -26.25 -16.96 8.14
CA PRO A 71 -25.08 -16.46 8.86
C PRO A 71 -23.82 -17.00 8.19
N LEU A 72 -23.16 -16.18 7.38
CA LEU A 72 -21.83 -16.47 6.87
C LEU A 72 -20.87 -16.68 8.03
N LYS A 73 -20.30 -17.89 8.08
CA LYS A 73 -19.30 -18.30 9.05
C LYS A 73 -18.00 -17.51 8.80
N TYR A 74 -17.44 -16.98 9.88
CA TYR A 74 -16.08 -16.43 10.07
C TYR A 74 -15.81 -14.94 9.77
N ARG A 75 -15.89 -14.13 10.85
CA ARG A 75 -14.81 -13.24 11.31
C ARG A 75 -14.98 -13.06 12.83
N THR A 76 -14.17 -13.74 13.63
CA THR A 76 -14.27 -13.71 15.09
C THR A 76 -13.83 -12.32 15.58
N VAL A 77 -14.76 -11.41 15.80
CA VAL A 77 -14.48 -10.25 16.66
C VAL A 77 -14.53 -10.81 18.08
N GLU A 78 -13.38 -11.11 18.68
CA GLU A 78 -13.29 -11.77 19.99
C GLU A 78 -13.55 -10.81 21.16
N ILE A 79 -13.43 -9.50 20.93
CA ILE A 79 -13.50 -8.45 21.95
C ILE A 79 -14.25 -7.21 21.44
N PHE A 80 -14.93 -6.48 22.32
CA PHE A 80 -15.68 -5.26 22.00
C PHE A 80 -15.62 -4.21 23.11
N GLU A 81 -15.73 -2.94 22.71
CA GLU A 81 -15.77 -1.77 23.60
C GLU A 81 -17.13 -1.70 24.30
N ILE A 82 -17.14 -1.50 25.62
CA ILE A 82 -18.37 -1.33 26.40
C ILE A 82 -18.23 -0.13 27.34
N VAL A 83 -19.32 0.61 27.49
CA VAL A 83 -19.45 1.67 28.49
C VAL A 83 -20.36 1.20 29.63
N ARG A 84 -19.88 1.26 30.88
CA ARG A 84 -20.68 1.05 32.09
C ARG A 84 -20.49 2.23 33.03
N ASN A 85 -21.59 2.81 33.50
CA ASN A 85 -21.58 3.96 34.41
C ASN A 85 -20.68 5.12 33.93
N GLY A 86 -20.68 5.39 32.62
CA GLY A 86 -19.87 6.44 32.00
C GLY A 86 -18.36 6.12 31.90
N ARG A 87 -17.94 4.90 32.23
CA ARG A 87 -16.55 4.42 32.09
C ARG A 87 -16.44 3.36 31.01
N TYR A 88 -15.38 3.45 30.22
CA TYR A 88 -15.09 2.54 29.11
C TYR A 88 -14.25 1.35 29.59
N GLY A 89 -14.53 0.19 29.00
CA GLY A 89 -13.81 -1.07 29.15
C GLY A 89 -13.90 -1.89 27.87
N VAL A 90 -13.29 -3.07 27.88
CA VAL A 90 -13.34 -4.03 26.78
C VAL A 90 -13.65 -5.40 27.34
N ASP A 91 -14.69 -6.04 26.84
CA ASP A 91 -15.00 -7.43 27.18
C ASP A 91 -14.76 -8.31 25.96
N SER A 92 -14.45 -9.58 26.22
CA SER A 92 -14.55 -10.62 25.21
C SER A 92 -15.98 -11.06 25.00
N VAL A 93 -16.19 -11.77 23.91
CA VAL A 93 -17.51 -12.26 23.50
C VAL A 93 -18.17 -13.24 24.44
N ASP A 94 -17.42 -13.92 25.29
CA ASP A 94 -17.96 -14.75 26.38
C ASP A 94 -18.45 -13.92 27.58
N GLY A 95 -18.16 -12.62 27.61
CA GLY A 95 -18.47 -11.69 28.71
C GLY A 95 -17.36 -11.56 29.73
N THR A 96 -16.17 -12.15 29.50
CA THR A 96 -14.99 -11.90 30.34
C THR A 96 -14.52 -10.46 30.13
N SER A 97 -14.26 -9.74 31.22
CA SER A 97 -13.71 -8.39 31.13
C SER A 97 -12.20 -8.46 30.86
N ILE A 98 -11.79 -7.98 29.69
CA ILE A 98 -10.39 -7.93 29.24
C ILE A 98 -9.73 -6.64 29.72
N ILE A 99 -10.43 -5.51 29.56
CA ILE A 99 -10.03 -4.20 30.07
C ILE A 99 -11.13 -3.71 31.03
N PRO A 100 -10.78 -3.39 32.29
CA PRO A 100 -11.77 -2.97 33.28
C PRO A 100 -12.39 -1.60 32.95
N TYR A 101 -13.65 -1.42 33.38
CA TYR A 101 -14.48 -0.22 33.22
C TYR A 101 -14.02 0.97 34.05
N ARG A 102 -12.86 1.53 33.75
CA ARG A 102 -12.29 2.68 34.48
C ARG A 102 -11.76 3.79 33.58
N TYR A 103 -11.71 3.56 32.27
CA TYR A 103 -11.12 4.49 31.32
C TYR A 103 -12.14 5.55 30.88
N ASP A 104 -11.65 6.71 30.49
CA ASP A 104 -12.47 7.79 29.92
C ASP A 104 -12.80 7.53 28.44
N TYR A 105 -12.00 6.68 27.78
CA TYR A 105 -12.17 6.29 26.39
C TYR A 105 -11.43 4.97 26.13
N THR A 106 -11.98 4.12 25.28
CA THR A 106 -11.30 2.92 24.76
C THR A 106 -11.52 2.80 23.26
N ARG A 107 -10.54 2.24 22.57
CA ARG A 107 -10.64 1.96 21.15
C ARG A 107 -9.81 0.75 20.72
N ILE A 108 -10.41 -0.16 19.97
CA ILE A 108 -9.78 -1.39 19.49
C ILE A 108 -9.31 -1.18 18.05
N TYR A 109 -8.00 -1.35 17.83
CA TYR A 109 -7.33 -1.25 16.54
C TYR A 109 -6.60 -2.54 16.21
N TYR A 110 -7.29 -3.42 15.49
CA TYR A 110 -6.79 -4.75 15.13
C TYR A 110 -6.36 -5.57 16.36
N LYS A 111 -5.07 -5.53 16.73
CA LYS A 111 -4.50 -6.25 17.89
C LYS A 111 -4.09 -5.34 19.06
N ILE A 112 -4.32 -4.03 18.95
CA ILE A 112 -3.99 -3.05 20.00
C ILE A 112 -5.29 -2.45 20.55
N ILE A 113 -5.41 -2.40 21.87
CA ILE A 113 -6.45 -1.67 22.57
C ILE A 113 -5.82 -0.38 23.11
N VAL A 114 -6.34 0.76 22.69
CA VAL A 114 -5.97 2.08 23.20
C VAL A 114 -6.95 2.47 24.29
N CYS A 115 -6.47 2.84 25.47
CA CYS A 115 -7.30 3.29 26.56
C CYS A 115 -6.81 4.64 27.09
N LYS A 116 -7.71 5.61 27.30
CA LYS A 116 -7.39 6.90 27.90
C LYS A 116 -7.82 6.93 29.36
N LEU A 117 -6.93 7.31 30.25
CA LEU A 117 -7.24 7.58 31.66
C LEU A 117 -6.61 8.91 32.05
N ASN A 118 -7.46 9.88 32.40
CA ASN A 118 -7.10 11.28 32.59
C ASN A 118 -6.40 11.82 31.31
N GLU A 119 -5.15 12.28 31.45
CA GLU A 119 -4.34 12.80 30.35
C GLU A 119 -3.46 11.74 29.66
N GLY A 120 -3.40 10.52 30.20
CA GLY A 120 -2.51 9.46 29.71
C GLY A 120 -3.23 8.43 28.84
N TYR A 121 -2.52 7.95 27.81
CA TYR A 121 -2.96 6.84 26.95
C TYR A 121 -2.18 5.57 27.26
N TYR A 122 -2.88 4.46 27.39
CA TYR A 122 -2.36 3.14 27.71
C TYR A 122 -2.64 2.21 26.53
N LEU A 123 -1.65 1.37 26.20
CA LEU A 123 -1.75 0.42 25.11
C LEU A 123 -1.75 -1.00 25.67
N PHE A 124 -2.76 -1.78 25.30
CA PHE A 124 -2.88 -3.18 25.66
C PHE A 124 -2.95 -4.06 24.41
N ASN A 125 -2.54 -5.31 24.53
CA ASN A 125 -2.85 -6.30 23.51
C ASN A 125 -4.30 -6.79 23.68
N THR A 126 -4.77 -7.68 22.79
CA THR A 126 -6.14 -8.21 22.84
C THR A 126 -6.45 -9.11 24.03
N LYS A 127 -5.43 -9.50 24.80
CA LYS A 127 -5.57 -10.24 26.07
C LYS A 127 -5.65 -9.31 27.29
N GLY A 128 -5.55 -8.00 27.09
CA GLY A 128 -5.56 -7.02 28.17
C GLY A 128 -4.21 -6.85 28.87
N GLU A 129 -3.14 -7.44 28.33
CA GLU A 129 -1.79 -7.27 28.86
C GLU A 129 -1.21 -5.93 28.37
N PRO A 130 -0.58 -5.12 29.23
CA PRO A 130 0.02 -3.86 28.83
C PRO A 130 1.15 -4.12 27.83
N ILE A 131 1.12 -3.41 26.69
CA ILE A 131 2.20 -3.44 25.69
C ILE A 131 3.44 -2.74 26.27
N ILE A 132 3.21 -1.63 26.97
CA ILE A 132 4.18 -0.92 27.79
C ILE A 132 3.45 -0.43 29.05
N ASP A 133 4.10 -0.56 30.21
CA ASP A 133 3.51 -0.28 31.53
C ASP A 133 3.65 1.21 31.97
N ILE A 134 3.81 2.11 31.00
CA ILE A 134 3.81 3.57 31.21
C ILE A 134 2.86 4.23 30.20
N PRO A 135 2.11 5.27 30.61
CA PRO A 135 1.23 5.98 29.71
C PRO A 135 2.00 6.85 28.72
N PHE A 136 1.44 6.99 27.53
CA PHE A 136 1.83 7.96 26.52
C PHE A 136 1.05 9.26 26.69
N GLN A 137 1.64 10.38 26.27
CA GLN A 137 0.98 11.68 26.28
C GLN A 137 -0.12 11.77 25.22
N ASP A 138 0.05 11.06 24.09
CA ASP A 138 -0.91 11.04 23.01
C ASP A 138 -0.71 9.83 22.09
N VAL A 139 -1.72 9.51 21.27
CA VAL A 139 -1.72 8.39 20.33
C VAL A 139 -2.36 8.84 19.01
N ASP A 140 -1.66 8.61 17.91
CA ASP A 140 -2.15 8.88 16.56
C ASP A 140 -2.34 7.58 15.80
N LEU A 141 -3.49 7.49 15.14
CA LEU A 141 -4.00 6.28 14.53
C LEU A 141 -4.07 6.37 13.01
N THR A 142 -3.56 7.47 12.43
CA THR A 142 -3.61 7.78 11.00
C THR A 142 -2.79 6.79 10.19
N ILE A 143 -1.60 6.43 10.69
CA ILE A 143 -0.78 5.34 10.12
C ILE A 143 -1.61 4.04 10.01
N TYR A 144 -2.58 3.84 10.92
CA TYR A 144 -3.48 2.69 10.95
C TYR A 144 -4.74 2.80 10.07
N GLN A 145 -5.13 4.00 9.63
CA GLN A 145 -6.39 4.24 8.91
C GLN A 145 -6.24 4.19 7.38
N ASN A 146 -5.06 4.57 6.84
CA ASN A 146 -4.77 4.55 5.40
C ASN A 146 -4.78 3.15 4.76
N TYR A 147 -4.98 2.08 5.55
CA TYR A 147 -5.03 0.70 5.09
C TYR A 147 -6.41 0.21 4.65
N ARG A 148 -7.49 0.92 4.96
CA ARG A 148 -8.86 0.40 4.78
C ARG A 148 -9.32 0.40 3.32
N TYR A 149 -8.51 0.95 2.40
CA TYR A 149 -8.75 0.96 0.95
C TYR A 149 -8.25 -0.28 0.19
N PHE A 150 -7.67 -1.28 0.87
CA PHE A 150 -7.21 -2.49 0.17
C PHE A 150 -8.33 -3.53 0.04
N ASN A 151 -8.62 -3.84 -1.22
CA ASN A 151 -9.74 -4.58 -1.80
C ASN A 151 -10.07 -5.93 -1.11
N PRO A 152 -11.31 -6.16 -0.61
CA PRO A 152 -11.73 -7.42 0.02
C PRO A 152 -11.81 -8.64 -0.94
N LEU A 153 -11.61 -8.44 -2.25
CA LEU A 153 -11.86 -9.44 -3.27
C LEU A 153 -10.70 -10.40 -3.55
N ASN A 154 -9.49 -10.16 -3.01
CA ASN A 154 -8.35 -11.06 -3.19
C ASN A 154 -8.17 -11.99 -1.98
N SER A 155 -8.99 -13.04 -1.95
CA SER A 155 -9.00 -14.14 -0.96
C SER A 155 -7.73 -15.01 -0.91
N SER A 156 -6.68 -14.65 -1.65
CA SER A 156 -5.41 -15.37 -1.73
C SER A 156 -4.19 -14.55 -1.33
N THR A 157 -4.36 -13.28 -0.95
CA THR A 157 -3.26 -12.54 -0.33
C THR A 157 -3.04 -13.11 1.06
N ARG A 158 -1.97 -13.89 1.22
CA ARG A 158 -1.36 -14.17 2.53
C ARG A 158 -1.49 -12.90 3.36
N GLU A 159 -2.17 -12.97 4.51
CA GLU A 159 -2.07 -11.95 5.54
C GLU A 159 -0.58 -11.76 5.81
N LEU A 160 0.03 -10.78 5.13
CA LEU A 160 1.34 -10.28 5.49
C LEU A 160 1.12 -9.70 6.88
N THR A 161 1.39 -10.56 7.85
CA THR A 161 1.30 -10.37 9.29
C THR A 161 2.45 -9.45 9.69
N ILE A 162 2.48 -8.28 9.09
CA ILE A 162 3.47 -7.27 9.41
C ILE A 162 2.94 -6.66 10.70
N GLU A 163 3.72 -6.79 11.77
CA GLU A 163 3.46 -6.19 13.06
C GLU A 163 3.50 -4.67 12.90
N ARG A 164 2.35 -4.10 12.54
CA ARG A 164 2.21 -2.67 12.32
C ARG A 164 2.40 -1.92 13.63
N GLY A 165 3.18 -0.85 13.57
CA GLY A 165 3.37 0.04 14.69
C GLY A 165 2.21 1.03 14.87
N ILE A 166 2.13 1.61 16.06
CA ILE A 166 1.21 2.70 16.40
C ILE A 166 2.02 3.94 16.74
N SER A 167 1.59 5.11 16.26
CA SER A 167 2.23 6.38 16.58
C SER A 167 1.85 6.82 17.98
N VAL A 168 2.86 7.10 18.80
CA VAL A 168 2.68 7.49 20.20
C VAL A 168 3.57 8.67 20.54
N LYS A 169 3.10 9.51 21.45
CA LYS A 169 3.83 10.68 21.94
C LYS A 169 4.36 10.46 23.34
N THR A 170 5.65 10.70 23.52
CA THR A 170 6.31 10.73 24.84
C THR A 170 7.42 11.77 24.84
N ASN A 171 7.65 12.42 25.98
CA ASN A 171 8.60 13.54 26.10
C ASN A 171 8.41 14.63 25.02
N ASN A 172 7.15 14.92 24.69
CA ASN A 172 6.71 15.86 23.66
C ASN A 172 7.13 15.53 22.22
N LYS A 173 7.63 14.32 21.96
CA LYS A 173 8.03 13.85 20.63
C LYS A 173 7.24 12.61 20.23
N TRP A 174 7.02 12.46 18.93
CA TRP A 174 6.34 11.30 18.37
C TRP A 174 7.33 10.25 17.90
N GLY A 175 6.94 9.00 18.08
CA GLY A 175 7.63 7.80 17.58
C GLY A 175 6.62 6.72 17.27
N VAL A 176 7.11 5.57 16.82
CA VAL A 176 6.29 4.41 16.43
C VAL A 176 6.69 3.20 17.24
N ILE A 177 5.72 2.56 17.89
CA ILE A 177 5.93 1.36 18.70
C ILE A 177 5.18 0.17 18.13
N SER A 178 5.82 -1.00 18.11
CA SER A 178 5.19 -2.25 17.66
C SER A 178 4.16 -2.79 18.64
N GLN A 179 3.35 -3.74 18.18
CA GLN A 179 2.40 -4.49 19.01
C GLN A 179 3.05 -5.25 20.18
N LYS A 180 4.37 -5.48 20.11
CA LYS A 180 5.17 -6.14 21.16
C LYS A 180 5.86 -5.15 22.10
N GLY A 181 5.59 -3.84 21.96
CA GLY A 181 6.20 -2.82 22.80
C GLY A 181 7.64 -2.46 22.42
N LYS A 182 8.09 -2.84 21.23
CA LYS A 182 9.42 -2.45 20.72
C LYS A 182 9.31 -1.17 19.90
N TRP A 183 10.17 -0.21 20.15
CA TRP A 183 10.29 0.98 19.31
C TRP A 183 10.74 0.58 17.90
N ILE A 184 9.93 0.93 16.92
CA ILE A 184 10.29 0.92 15.49
C ILE A 184 10.97 2.25 15.21
N ILE A 185 10.26 3.36 15.43
CA ILE A 185 10.82 4.71 15.35
C ILE A 185 10.88 5.27 16.77
N GLN A 186 12.09 5.63 17.23
CA GLN A 186 12.25 6.28 18.52
C GLN A 186 11.51 7.63 18.54
N PRO A 187 11.00 8.10 19.70
CA PRO A 187 10.39 9.41 19.81
C PRO A 187 11.38 10.53 19.42
N SER A 188 11.23 11.08 18.21
CA SER A 188 12.20 12.03 17.65
C SER A 188 11.57 13.17 16.87
N VAL A 189 10.34 13.02 16.35
CA VAL A 189 9.68 14.03 15.50
C VAL A 189 8.70 14.91 16.28
N LYS A 190 8.38 16.09 15.74
CA LYS A 190 7.55 17.10 16.43
C LYS A 190 6.06 16.78 16.39
N ASN A 191 5.55 16.30 15.27
CA ASN A 191 4.13 16.01 15.03
C ASN A 191 3.93 14.57 14.56
N ALA A 192 2.76 13.99 14.80
CA ALA A 192 2.46 12.63 14.36
C ALA A 192 2.49 12.50 12.82
N ASN A 193 2.00 13.53 12.12
CA ASN A 193 2.02 13.64 10.65
C ASN A 193 3.42 13.83 10.07
N ASP A 194 4.46 14.02 10.90
CA ASP A 194 5.86 14.01 10.46
C ASP A 194 6.38 12.57 10.28
N ILE A 195 5.54 11.57 10.55
CA ILE A 195 5.75 10.16 10.23
C ILE A 195 4.68 9.71 9.25
N GLU A 196 5.06 9.51 8.00
CA GLU A 196 4.16 8.98 6.96
C GLU A 196 4.56 7.54 6.62
N LEU A 197 3.59 6.66 6.46
CA LEU A 197 3.84 5.28 6.08
C LEU A 197 3.39 5.03 4.65
N PHE A 198 4.25 4.39 3.86
CA PHE A 198 3.91 3.91 2.52
C PHE A 198 4.40 2.48 2.30
N GLN A 199 3.79 1.81 1.32
CA GLN A 199 4.15 0.45 0.92
C GLN A 199 5.03 0.51 -0.32
N HIS A 200 6.09 -0.30 -0.35
CA HIS A 200 6.82 -0.57 -1.58
C HIS A 200 6.38 -1.91 -2.15
N ILE A 201 5.90 -1.90 -3.39
CA ILE A 201 5.37 -3.07 -4.07
C ILE A 201 6.48 -3.64 -4.95
N GLN A 202 7.18 -4.68 -4.46
CA GLN A 202 8.18 -5.50 -5.17
C GLN A 202 9.54 -4.82 -5.47
N PRO A 203 10.65 -5.58 -5.66
CA PRO A 203 10.81 -7.02 -5.42
C PRO A 203 10.84 -7.38 -3.93
N HIS A 204 11.02 -6.39 -3.05
CA HIS A 204 10.89 -6.57 -1.60
C HIS A 204 9.57 -5.96 -1.15
N GLN A 205 8.60 -6.80 -0.79
CA GLN A 205 7.38 -6.33 -0.13
C GLN A 205 7.75 -5.84 1.27
N GLY A 206 7.73 -4.52 1.47
CA GLY A 206 8.13 -3.88 2.71
C GLY A 206 7.39 -2.57 2.95
N TRP A 207 7.40 -2.11 4.19
CA TRP A 207 6.85 -0.82 4.57
C TRP A 207 7.97 0.13 4.89
N TYR A 208 7.81 1.38 4.48
CA TYR A 208 8.77 2.43 4.75
C TYR A 208 8.09 3.60 5.44
N TYR A 209 8.81 4.21 6.38
CA TYR A 209 8.41 5.42 7.06
C TYR A 209 9.16 6.60 6.44
N ILE A 210 8.44 7.59 5.92
CA ILE A 210 9.01 8.92 5.69
C ILE A 210 9.01 9.63 7.04
N LEU A 211 10.18 10.12 7.44
CA LEU A 211 10.38 10.84 8.68
C LEU A 211 10.75 12.26 8.36
N LYS A 212 10.15 13.22 9.04
CA LYS A 212 10.52 14.63 8.95
C LYS A 212 11.12 15.10 10.28
N ASP A 213 12.32 15.66 10.21
CA ASP A 213 13.07 16.11 11.39
C ASP A 213 12.62 17.49 11.89
N GLU A 214 13.33 18.03 12.87
CA GLU A 214 13.00 19.32 13.46
C GLU A 214 13.18 20.52 12.52
N ASN A 215 13.93 20.35 11.43
CA ASN A 215 14.21 21.36 10.39
C ASN A 215 13.38 21.13 9.12
N ASP A 216 12.31 20.34 9.23
CA ASP A 216 11.46 19.91 8.12
C ASP A 216 12.20 19.11 7.02
N ARG A 217 13.37 18.54 7.34
CA ARG A 217 14.11 17.67 6.42
C ARG A 217 13.59 16.25 6.49
N LYS A 218 13.32 15.67 5.32
CA LYS A 218 12.76 14.34 5.14
C LYS A 218 13.85 13.28 4.95
N GLY A 219 13.58 12.09 5.48
CA GLY A 219 14.36 10.86 5.34
C GLY A 219 13.46 9.63 5.31
N ILE A 220 14.03 8.45 5.11
CA ILE A 220 13.30 7.17 5.04
C ILE A 220 13.88 6.20 6.06
N ALA A 221 13.02 5.51 6.79
CA ALA A 221 13.35 4.31 7.55
C ALA A 221 12.55 3.11 7.04
N ASN A 222 13.11 1.91 7.17
CA ASN A 222 12.39 0.67 6.83
C ASN A 222 11.43 0.23 7.96
N GLU A 223 10.76 -0.90 7.78
CA GLU A 223 9.75 -1.44 8.70
C GLU A 223 10.31 -1.81 10.08
N TYR A 224 11.63 -1.95 10.20
CA TYR A 224 12.35 -2.21 11.45
C TYR A 224 12.92 -0.94 12.09
N GLY A 225 12.68 0.23 11.48
CA GLY A 225 13.19 1.51 11.95
C GLY A 225 14.64 1.82 11.58
N LYS A 226 15.28 0.97 10.75
CA LYS A 226 16.61 1.27 10.23
C LYS A 226 16.49 2.41 9.24
N GLN A 227 17.24 3.49 9.48
CA GLN A 227 17.33 4.60 8.54
C GLN A 227 17.99 4.14 7.23
N ILE A 228 17.28 4.33 6.13
CA ILE A 228 17.69 4.00 4.75
C ILE A 228 18.13 5.26 4.03
N VAL A 229 17.37 6.35 4.19
CA VAL A 229 17.72 7.69 3.69
C VAL A 229 17.79 8.62 4.90
N PRO A 230 18.90 9.32 5.13
CA PRO A 230 19.02 10.26 6.24
C PRO A 230 18.06 11.45 6.07
N CYS A 231 17.63 12.06 7.18
CA CYS A 231 16.77 13.24 7.16
C CYS A 231 17.56 14.48 6.71
N LEU A 232 17.85 14.55 5.41
CA LEU A 232 18.69 15.57 4.79
C LEU A 232 18.05 16.21 3.59
N TYR A 233 16.80 15.89 3.23
CA TYR A 233 16.19 16.29 1.95
C TYR A 233 14.95 17.15 2.16
N ASP A 234 14.64 18.07 1.25
CA ASP A 234 13.41 18.87 1.31
C ASP A 234 12.19 18.01 1.00
N GLU A 235 12.36 17.06 0.06
CA GLU A 235 11.29 16.21 -0.42
C GLU A 235 11.80 14.80 -0.74
N ILE A 236 10.93 13.82 -0.52
CA ILE A 236 11.09 12.45 -0.99
C ILE A 236 9.92 12.18 -1.93
N ILE A 237 10.23 11.82 -3.17
CA ILE A 237 9.24 11.61 -4.21
C ILE A 237 8.94 10.12 -4.27
N VAL A 238 7.80 9.76 -3.71
CA VAL A 238 7.27 8.39 -3.67
C VAL A 238 6.05 8.33 -4.59
N ASP A 239 6.28 8.09 -5.88
CA ASP A 239 5.18 7.89 -6.82
C ASP A 239 4.70 6.43 -6.71
N ASN A 240 3.56 6.26 -6.02
CA ASN A 240 2.95 4.95 -5.75
C ASN A 240 2.62 4.17 -7.03
N LEU A 241 2.45 4.84 -8.18
CA LEU A 241 2.20 4.18 -9.46
C LEU A 241 3.50 3.66 -10.09
N LYS A 242 4.61 4.39 -9.94
CA LYS A 242 5.93 4.00 -10.50
C LYS A 242 6.67 2.94 -9.68
N ILE A 243 6.36 2.86 -8.38
CA ILE A 243 6.91 1.81 -7.50
C ILE A 243 6.26 0.45 -7.76
N ALA A 244 5.02 0.42 -8.27
CA ALA A 244 4.35 -0.82 -8.64
C ALA A 244 5.02 -1.53 -9.83
N ASP A 245 5.78 -0.80 -10.65
CA ASP A 245 6.45 -1.31 -11.87
C ASP A 245 7.92 -1.73 -11.66
N ASN A 246 8.32 -2.12 -10.45
CA ASN A 246 9.67 -2.57 -10.06
C ASN A 246 10.71 -1.49 -9.72
N GLY A 247 10.35 -0.21 -9.58
CA GLY A 247 11.31 0.85 -9.25
C GLY A 247 12.11 0.52 -7.97
N ARG A 248 13.44 0.36 -8.08
CA ARG A 248 14.31 -0.08 -6.95
C ARG A 248 15.02 1.04 -6.19
N ALA A 249 14.59 2.29 -6.37
CA ALA A 249 15.24 3.47 -5.79
C ALA A 249 14.25 4.51 -5.27
N PHE A 250 14.73 5.35 -4.35
CA PHE A 250 14.05 6.52 -3.82
C PHE A 250 14.63 7.78 -4.48
N ILE A 251 13.75 8.62 -5.02
CA ILE A 251 14.11 9.95 -5.53
C ILE A 251 14.01 10.94 -4.39
N VAL A 252 15.08 11.73 -4.21
CA VAL A 252 15.19 12.74 -3.16
C VAL A 252 15.47 14.10 -3.78
N LYS A 253 14.96 15.18 -3.17
CA LYS A 253 15.14 16.56 -3.66
C LYS A 253 15.74 17.45 -2.58
N THR A 254 16.64 18.35 -2.97
CA THR A 254 17.13 19.45 -2.14
C THR A 254 17.24 20.72 -2.97
N GLY A 255 16.59 21.79 -2.53
CA GLY A 255 16.34 22.95 -3.39
C GLY A 255 15.69 22.50 -4.70
N GLU A 256 16.22 22.91 -5.85
CA GLU A 256 15.72 22.48 -7.17
C GLU A 256 16.46 21.27 -7.77
N LYS A 257 17.27 20.56 -6.98
CA LYS A 257 18.10 19.46 -7.48
C LYS A 257 17.67 18.10 -6.93
N TYR A 258 17.72 17.10 -7.81
CA TYR A 258 17.27 15.73 -7.59
C TYR A 258 18.47 14.79 -7.42
N GLY A 259 18.31 13.82 -6.53
CA GLY A 259 19.24 12.74 -6.24
C GLY A 259 18.51 11.41 -6.13
N LEU A 260 19.28 10.33 -5.98
CA LEU A 260 18.76 8.96 -6.05
C LEU A 260 19.44 8.07 -4.99
N TYR A 261 18.64 7.34 -4.23
CA TYR A 261 19.08 6.29 -3.29
C TYR A 261 18.56 4.94 -3.73
N SER A 262 19.33 3.88 -3.58
CA SER A 262 18.78 2.54 -3.67
C SER A 262 17.89 2.25 -2.45
N THR A 263 16.98 1.28 -2.61
CA THR A 263 16.15 0.74 -1.51
C THR A 263 16.95 0.14 -0.35
N ASN A 264 18.22 -0.22 -0.54
CA ASN A 264 19.11 -0.68 0.53
C ASN A 264 19.88 0.47 1.25
N GLY A 265 19.69 1.72 0.83
CA GLY A 265 20.26 2.91 1.47
C GLY A 265 21.60 3.37 0.91
N LYS A 266 22.02 2.87 -0.25
CA LYS A 266 23.19 3.37 -0.96
C LYS A 266 22.81 4.64 -1.75
N LEU A 267 23.50 5.74 -1.50
CA LEU A 267 23.42 6.93 -2.34
C LEU A 267 23.97 6.58 -3.74
N ILE A 268 23.11 6.67 -4.76
CA ILE A 268 23.48 6.42 -6.16
C ILE A 268 23.87 7.74 -6.82
N LEU A 269 23.04 8.78 -6.66
CA LEU A 269 23.28 10.12 -7.19
C LEU A 269 23.06 11.17 -6.10
N PRO A 270 24.01 12.10 -5.87
CA PRO A 270 23.76 13.27 -5.06
C PRO A 270 22.71 14.17 -5.71
N CYS A 271 22.12 15.07 -4.92
CA CYS A 271 21.22 16.12 -5.41
C CYS A 271 21.98 17.16 -6.24
N SER A 272 22.27 16.82 -7.50
CA SER A 272 22.95 17.69 -8.47
C SER A 272 22.21 17.78 -9.81
N HIS A 273 21.22 16.93 -10.04
CA HIS A 273 20.50 16.82 -11.32
C HIS A 273 19.29 17.74 -11.31
N ASP A 274 18.98 18.35 -12.46
CA ASP A 274 17.77 19.17 -12.62
C ASP A 274 16.50 18.33 -12.57
N TRP A 275 16.59 17.08 -13.02
CA TRP A 275 15.48 16.13 -12.99
C TRP A 275 15.99 14.69 -13.03
N ILE A 276 15.34 13.80 -12.28
CA ILE A 276 15.44 12.34 -12.43
C ILE A 276 14.04 11.77 -12.66
N ASN A 277 13.87 10.96 -13.70
CA ASN A 277 12.63 10.23 -13.96
C ASN A 277 12.89 8.73 -14.04
N TYR A 278 12.02 7.95 -13.40
CA TYR A 278 12.01 6.50 -13.54
C TYR A 278 11.49 6.12 -14.92
N ILE A 279 12.14 5.14 -15.55
CA ILE A 279 11.70 4.58 -16.82
C ILE A 279 11.15 3.17 -16.61
N ILE A 280 12.03 2.20 -16.31
CA ILE A 280 11.66 0.79 -16.14
C ILE A 280 12.75 0.04 -15.36
N ASP A 281 12.36 -0.87 -14.48
CA ASP A 281 13.22 -1.66 -13.60
C ASP A 281 14.23 -0.83 -12.78
N ASP A 282 15.48 -0.80 -13.23
CA ASP A 282 16.58 -0.05 -12.60
C ASP A 282 17.05 1.11 -13.49
N ILE A 283 16.32 1.43 -14.55
CA ILE A 283 16.68 2.44 -15.55
C ILE A 283 16.02 3.77 -15.22
N TYR A 284 16.85 4.82 -15.17
CA TYR A 284 16.45 6.20 -14.88
C TYR A 284 16.98 7.14 -15.96
N LEU A 285 16.15 8.11 -16.35
CA LEU A 285 16.57 9.27 -17.14
C LEU A 285 16.98 10.38 -16.17
N THR A 286 18.13 10.98 -16.40
CA THR A 286 18.65 12.11 -15.63
C THR A 286 18.91 13.29 -16.56
N VAL A 287 18.59 14.48 -16.09
CA VAL A 287 18.85 15.75 -16.79
C VAL A 287 19.75 16.61 -15.93
N CYS A 288 20.85 17.09 -16.50
CA CYS A 288 21.79 18.01 -15.84
C CYS A 288 22.31 19.03 -16.85
N ASP A 289 22.10 20.33 -16.59
CA ASP A 289 22.62 21.44 -17.39
C ASP A 289 22.29 21.30 -18.90
N LYS A 290 21.03 20.94 -19.20
CA LYS A 290 20.51 20.65 -20.55
C LYS A 290 21.07 19.40 -21.24
N SER A 291 21.96 18.64 -20.58
CA SER A 291 22.40 17.32 -21.05
C SER A 291 21.51 16.22 -20.48
N GLN A 292 21.22 15.19 -21.28
CA GLN A 292 20.42 14.04 -20.87
C GLN A 292 21.29 12.79 -20.79
N LYS A 293 21.09 11.99 -19.73
CA LYS A 293 21.78 10.70 -19.56
C LYS A 293 20.78 9.68 -19.08
N VAL A 294 20.80 8.50 -19.69
CA VAL A 294 20.05 7.35 -19.17
C VAL A 294 21.03 6.42 -18.49
N MET A 295 20.64 5.94 -17.31
CA MET A 295 21.51 5.15 -16.47
C MET A 295 20.74 4.04 -15.78
N ASN A 296 21.47 3.00 -15.39
CA ASN A 296 21.03 2.07 -14.35
C ASN A 296 22.00 2.13 -13.15
N PHE A 297 21.86 1.23 -12.18
CA PHE A 297 22.75 1.21 -11.00
C PHE A 297 24.22 0.85 -11.31
N GLU A 298 24.51 0.31 -12.50
CA GLU A 298 25.84 -0.19 -12.88
C GLU A 298 26.52 0.65 -13.96
N LYS A 299 25.76 1.29 -14.84
CA LYS A 299 26.23 1.95 -16.06
C LYS A 299 25.48 3.26 -16.30
N VAL A 300 26.23 4.26 -16.74
CA VAL A 300 25.71 5.54 -17.23
C VAL A 300 26.03 5.61 -18.71
N LEU A 301 25.02 5.88 -19.53
CA LEU A 301 25.16 6.09 -20.95
C LEU A 301 24.73 7.53 -21.27
N ASN A 302 25.63 8.30 -21.88
CA ASN A 302 25.32 9.64 -22.35
C ASN A 302 24.49 9.52 -23.63
N ILE A 303 23.40 10.29 -23.71
CA ILE A 303 22.64 10.41 -24.95
C ILE A 303 22.86 11.82 -25.46
N GLU A 304 23.64 11.95 -26.53
CA GLU A 304 23.76 13.20 -27.27
C GLU A 304 22.57 13.27 -28.24
N TRP A 305 21.68 14.24 -28.03
CA TRP A 305 20.58 14.53 -28.95
C TRP A 305 20.96 15.73 -29.80
N ASP A 306 20.87 15.60 -31.13
CA ASP A 306 21.14 16.70 -32.05
C ASP A 306 20.00 17.75 -32.09
N GLU A 307 18.79 17.42 -31.63
CA GLU A 307 17.68 18.38 -31.60
C GLU A 307 16.75 18.11 -30.40
N CYS A 308 16.91 18.88 -29.33
CA CYS A 308 15.84 19.08 -28.35
C CYS A 308 15.61 20.58 -28.21
N GLN A 309 14.63 21.09 -28.97
CA GLN A 309 14.01 22.37 -28.66
C GLN A 309 13.42 22.29 -27.24
N GLU A 310 13.54 23.39 -26.50
CA GLU A 310 13.26 23.56 -25.07
C GLU A 310 12.13 22.67 -24.54
N LEU A 311 12.48 21.80 -23.58
CA LEU A 311 11.57 20.85 -22.96
C LEU A 311 10.92 21.49 -21.72
N ASP A 312 9.69 21.95 -21.86
CA ASP A 312 8.82 22.25 -20.71
C ASP A 312 8.34 20.95 -20.06
N SER A 313 7.87 21.03 -18.81
CA SER A 313 7.39 19.90 -17.99
C SER A 313 6.39 18.99 -18.72
N ASN A 314 5.62 19.52 -19.67
CA ASN A 314 4.65 18.78 -20.47
C ASN A 314 5.28 17.90 -21.56
N CYS A 315 6.52 18.15 -22.00
CA CYS A 315 7.18 17.33 -23.02
C CYS A 315 7.81 16.05 -22.43
N VAL A 316 8.23 16.07 -21.17
CA VAL A 316 8.77 14.87 -20.50
C VAL A 316 7.67 13.82 -20.32
N ASP A 317 6.43 14.24 -20.06
CA ASP A 317 5.26 13.36 -20.08
C ASP A 317 5.03 12.79 -21.48
N VAL A 318 5.23 13.56 -22.55
CA VAL A 318 5.08 13.06 -23.93
C VAL A 318 6.16 12.03 -24.29
N TYR A 319 7.39 12.18 -23.79
CA TYR A 319 8.45 11.19 -24.00
C TYR A 319 8.31 9.97 -23.09
N SER A 320 7.84 10.12 -21.84
CA SER A 320 7.51 8.97 -20.98
C SER A 320 6.27 8.24 -21.51
N LEU A 321 5.23 8.95 -21.94
CA LEU A 321 4.09 8.38 -22.66
C LEU A 321 4.54 7.70 -23.94
N ARG A 322 5.48 8.26 -24.72
CA ARG A 322 6.01 7.57 -25.90
C ARG A 322 6.83 6.34 -25.54
N LEU A 323 7.61 6.35 -24.46
CA LEU A 323 8.38 5.19 -24.03
C LEU A 323 7.50 4.09 -23.44
N ASP A 324 6.53 4.45 -22.60
CA ASP A 324 5.51 3.56 -22.02
C ASP A 324 4.57 3.03 -23.11
N VAL A 325 4.18 3.86 -24.08
CA VAL A 325 3.44 3.44 -25.27
C VAL A 325 4.32 2.55 -26.14
N LEU A 326 5.61 2.84 -26.34
CA LEU A 326 6.51 1.98 -27.14
C LEU A 326 6.84 0.66 -26.44
N LEU A 327 6.90 0.62 -25.11
CA LEU A 327 7.09 -0.60 -24.31
C LEU A 327 5.80 -1.39 -24.12
N SER A 328 4.64 -0.72 -24.07
CA SER A 328 3.29 -1.34 -24.05
C SER A 328 2.87 -1.84 -25.43
N ILE A 329 3.23 -1.11 -26.49
CA ILE A 329 3.27 -1.61 -27.86
C ILE A 329 4.27 -2.76 -27.90
N GLY A 330 5.45 -2.66 -27.30
CA GLY A 330 6.37 -3.79 -27.11
C GLY A 330 5.75 -5.03 -26.48
N MET A 331 4.91 -4.88 -25.46
CA MET A 331 4.22 -5.98 -24.77
C MET A 331 3.03 -6.54 -25.56
N SER A 332 2.27 -5.70 -26.28
CA SER A 332 1.26 -6.19 -27.23
C SER A 332 1.90 -6.87 -28.45
N PHE A 333 3.08 -6.40 -28.86
CA PHE A 333 3.93 -7.00 -29.89
C PHE A 333 4.65 -8.27 -29.39
N TYR A 334 4.95 -8.40 -28.10
CA TYR A 334 5.53 -9.62 -27.51
C TYR A 334 4.58 -10.81 -27.65
N HIS A 335 3.27 -10.58 -27.47
CA HIS A 335 2.25 -11.60 -27.68
C HIS A 335 2.11 -11.99 -29.16
N ASP A 336 2.24 -11.03 -30.07
CA ASP A 336 2.12 -11.23 -31.53
C ASP A 336 3.40 -11.82 -32.18
N LEU A 337 4.59 -11.54 -31.62
CA LEU A 337 5.90 -12.01 -32.12
C LEU A 337 6.28 -13.41 -31.62
N CYS A 338 5.84 -13.81 -30.42
CA CYS A 338 6.09 -15.14 -29.86
C CYS A 338 5.17 -16.24 -30.42
N TYR A 339 4.06 -15.86 -31.08
CA TYR A 339 3.07 -16.81 -31.61
C TYR A 339 2.73 -16.54 -33.10
N PRO A 340 3.66 -16.76 -34.03
CA PRO A 340 3.47 -16.45 -35.45
C PRO A 340 2.31 -17.21 -36.11
N GLN A 341 1.92 -18.36 -35.55
CA GLN A 341 0.78 -19.16 -36.01
C GLN A 341 -0.60 -18.50 -35.82
N TYR A 342 -0.68 -17.33 -35.17
CA TYR A 342 -1.94 -16.62 -34.94
C TYR A 342 -2.09 -15.31 -35.74
N GLN A 343 -1.18 -14.97 -36.67
CA GLN A 343 -1.27 -13.71 -37.43
C GLN A 343 -1.82 -13.86 -38.86
N PRO A 344 -3.01 -13.27 -39.15
CA PRO A 344 -3.28 -12.68 -40.46
C PRO A 344 -3.42 -11.14 -40.45
N CYS A 345 -3.41 -10.44 -39.30
CA CYS A 345 -4.13 -9.15 -39.23
C CYS A 345 -3.30 -7.85 -39.05
N THR A 346 -2.00 -7.86 -38.71
CA THR A 346 -1.30 -6.62 -38.30
C THR A 346 -0.30 -6.04 -39.30
N LYS A 347 -0.28 -6.55 -40.55
CA LYS A 347 0.69 -6.10 -41.58
C LYS A 347 0.52 -4.63 -42.04
N ASN A 348 -0.56 -3.95 -41.66
CA ASN A 348 -0.95 -2.66 -42.24
C ASN A 348 -1.13 -1.49 -41.24
N VAL A 349 -0.57 -1.54 -40.03
CA VAL A 349 -0.86 -0.50 -39.01
C VAL A 349 0.35 0.33 -38.56
N LEU A 350 1.55 0.15 -39.13
CA LEU A 350 2.71 0.95 -38.72
C LEU A 350 3.49 1.50 -39.89
N ASP A 351 3.55 2.83 -39.98
CA ASP A 351 4.52 3.52 -40.83
C ASP A 351 5.94 3.24 -40.30
N ASP A 352 6.85 2.91 -41.21
CA ASP A 352 8.26 2.51 -40.95
C ASP A 352 9.07 3.49 -40.08
N VAL A 353 8.61 4.74 -39.94
CA VAL A 353 9.32 5.86 -39.31
C VAL A 353 9.32 5.75 -37.78
N ASP A 354 8.29 5.17 -37.16
CA ASP A 354 8.23 5.04 -35.70
C ASP A 354 9.03 3.82 -35.20
N ILE A 355 8.99 2.72 -35.94
CA ILE A 355 9.70 1.46 -35.58
C ILE A 355 11.22 1.65 -35.56
N ARG A 356 11.80 2.39 -36.52
CA ARG A 356 13.25 2.64 -36.56
C ARG A 356 13.76 3.52 -35.42
N ASN A 357 12.91 4.34 -34.83
CA ASN A 357 13.26 5.12 -33.64
C ASN A 357 12.99 4.32 -32.37
N ALA A 358 11.91 3.54 -32.33
CA ALA A 358 11.59 2.61 -31.25
C ALA A 358 12.73 1.61 -30.99
N ILE A 359 13.30 1.02 -32.04
CA ILE A 359 14.34 -0.01 -31.89
C ILE A 359 15.62 0.53 -31.25
N LYS A 360 15.94 1.82 -31.43
CA LYS A 360 17.10 2.46 -30.77
C LYS A 360 16.99 2.40 -29.25
N TRP A 361 15.78 2.58 -28.72
CA TRP A 361 15.53 2.50 -27.28
C TRP A 361 15.68 1.08 -26.73
N TYR A 362 15.24 0.08 -27.50
CA TYR A 362 15.49 -1.32 -27.14
C TYR A 362 16.97 -1.68 -27.18
N LEU A 363 17.71 -1.23 -28.19
CA LEU A 363 19.17 -1.44 -28.26
C LEU A 363 19.86 -0.86 -27.02
N PHE A 364 19.46 0.34 -26.63
CA PHE A 364 19.99 1.04 -25.46
C PHE A 364 19.65 0.32 -24.14
N ALA A 365 18.38 -0.03 -23.92
CA ALA A 365 17.96 -0.78 -22.74
C ALA A 365 18.62 -2.17 -22.69
N ALA A 366 18.84 -2.79 -23.85
CA ALA A 366 19.58 -4.05 -23.94
C ALA A 366 21.06 -3.87 -23.56
N GLU A 367 21.73 -2.77 -23.93
CA GLU A 367 23.09 -2.44 -23.46
C GLU A 367 23.18 -2.29 -21.94
N LEU A 368 22.12 -1.77 -21.32
CA LEU A 368 21.95 -1.69 -19.87
C LEU A 368 21.56 -3.03 -19.22
N GLY A 369 21.41 -4.12 -19.99
CA GLY A 369 21.17 -5.46 -19.45
C GLY A 369 19.70 -5.77 -19.15
N ASN A 370 18.75 -5.01 -19.69
CA ASN A 370 17.33 -5.31 -19.52
C ASN A 370 16.92 -6.56 -20.33
N ASP A 371 16.42 -7.60 -19.67
CA ASP A 371 16.10 -8.89 -20.30
C ASP A 371 15.00 -8.80 -21.38
N LEU A 372 13.97 -7.97 -21.15
CA LEU A 372 12.91 -7.74 -22.13
C LEU A 372 13.46 -7.05 -23.38
N ALA A 373 14.33 -6.05 -23.18
CA ALA A 373 14.96 -5.33 -24.28
C ALA A 373 15.95 -6.20 -25.05
N ILE A 374 16.74 -7.04 -24.37
CA ILE A 374 17.63 -8.02 -25.01
C ILE A 374 16.79 -8.98 -25.88
N THR A 375 15.64 -9.44 -25.37
CA THR A 375 14.71 -10.31 -26.12
C THR A 375 14.11 -9.60 -27.33
N ALA A 376 13.70 -8.34 -27.17
CA ALA A 376 13.20 -7.51 -28.25
C ALA A 376 14.27 -7.29 -29.34
N CYS A 377 15.52 -7.01 -28.96
CA CYS A 377 16.64 -6.88 -29.90
C CYS A 377 16.96 -8.19 -30.64
N TYR A 378 16.92 -9.34 -29.95
CA TYR A 378 17.05 -10.65 -30.58
C TYR A 378 15.98 -10.83 -31.69
N ASN A 379 14.71 -10.57 -31.37
CA ASN A 379 13.63 -10.69 -32.33
C ASN A 379 13.74 -9.67 -33.48
N ALA A 380 14.14 -8.43 -33.19
CA ALA A 380 14.31 -7.39 -34.19
C ALA A 380 15.37 -7.76 -35.24
N TYR A 381 16.54 -8.24 -34.81
CA TYR A 381 17.58 -8.71 -35.73
C TYR A 381 17.24 -10.05 -36.39
N LYS A 382 16.48 -10.94 -35.72
CA LYS A 382 16.04 -12.20 -36.32
C LYS A 382 15.05 -12.00 -37.47
N TYR A 383 14.12 -11.05 -37.31
CA TYR A 383 13.00 -10.83 -38.24
C TYR A 383 13.11 -9.56 -39.09
N GLY A 384 14.13 -8.71 -38.86
CA GLY A 384 14.34 -7.48 -39.61
C GLY A 384 13.36 -6.36 -39.27
N ILE A 385 12.96 -6.24 -38.00
CA ILE A 385 11.97 -5.26 -37.53
C ILE A 385 12.69 -4.00 -37.08
N GLY A 386 12.57 -2.90 -37.84
CA GLY A 386 13.25 -1.62 -37.54
C GLY A 386 14.76 -1.61 -37.78
N VAL A 387 15.38 -2.78 -38.00
CA VAL A 387 16.79 -3.00 -38.38
C VAL A 387 16.87 -4.01 -39.51
N SER A 388 17.99 -4.07 -40.21
CA SER A 388 18.23 -5.17 -41.17
C SER A 388 18.34 -6.50 -40.44
N ALA A 389 17.71 -7.54 -41.00
CA ALA A 389 17.79 -8.89 -40.43
C ALA A 389 19.25 -9.38 -40.45
N ASP A 390 19.76 -9.76 -39.28
CA ASP A 390 21.11 -10.24 -39.06
C ASP A 390 21.11 -11.31 -37.96
N MET A 391 21.22 -12.57 -38.38
CA MET A 391 21.12 -13.70 -37.47
C MET A 391 22.38 -13.84 -36.58
N GLU A 392 23.51 -13.27 -36.98
CA GLU A 392 24.72 -13.27 -36.16
C GLU A 392 24.56 -12.30 -34.99
N ILE A 393 24.07 -11.09 -35.26
CA ILE A 393 23.78 -10.09 -34.22
C ILE A 393 22.66 -10.58 -33.30
N ALA A 394 21.58 -11.15 -33.85
CA ALA A 394 20.51 -11.75 -33.04
C ALA A 394 21.07 -12.79 -32.05
N ASN A 395 21.91 -13.72 -32.53
CA ASN A 395 22.51 -14.73 -31.66
C ASN A 395 23.46 -14.16 -30.59
N ARG A 396 24.02 -12.96 -30.79
CA ARG A 396 24.78 -12.25 -29.73
C ARG A 396 23.86 -11.77 -28.61
N TYR A 397 22.66 -11.30 -28.91
CA TYR A 397 21.65 -10.94 -27.90
C TYR A 397 21.11 -12.17 -27.18
N LEU A 398 20.86 -13.27 -27.89
CA LEU A 398 20.39 -14.53 -27.29
C LEU A 398 21.34 -15.04 -26.19
N LYS A 399 22.66 -14.95 -26.42
CA LYS A 399 23.69 -15.33 -25.44
C LYS A 399 23.72 -14.47 -24.17
N ARG A 400 23.06 -13.30 -24.18
CA ARG A 400 23.00 -12.39 -23.03
C ARG A 400 21.81 -12.67 -22.12
N LEU A 401 20.84 -13.49 -22.55
CA LEU A 401 19.68 -13.85 -21.74
C LEU A 401 20.05 -14.96 -20.74
N PRO A 402 19.83 -14.76 -19.44
CA PRO A 402 20.24 -15.71 -18.41
C PRO A 402 19.51 -17.07 -18.44
N ASN A 403 18.41 -17.21 -19.20
CA ASN A 403 17.61 -18.44 -19.29
C ASN A 403 17.21 -18.80 -20.73
N CYS A 404 18.16 -19.22 -21.56
CA CYS A 404 17.83 -19.92 -22.81
C CYS A 404 17.51 -21.40 -22.49
N ILE A 405 16.24 -21.71 -22.22
CA ILE A 405 15.74 -23.08 -22.41
C ILE A 405 15.51 -23.23 -23.92
N PHE A 406 16.31 -24.09 -24.56
CA PHE A 406 16.14 -24.50 -25.96
C PHE A 406 14.86 -25.31 -26.16
#